data_AF-A0AA35U1U9-F1
#
_entry.id   AF-A0AA35U1U9-F1
#
_cell.length_a   1.000
_cell.length_b   1.000
_cell.length_c   1.000
_cell.angle_alpha   90.00
_cell.angle_beta   90.00
_cell.angle_gamma   90.00
#
_symmetry.space_group_name_H-M   'P 1'
#
loop_
_entity.id
_entity.type
_entity.pdbx_description
1 polymer ?
#
loop_
_entity_poly.entity_id
_entity_poly.type
_entity_poly.pdbx_seq_one_letter_code
_entity_poly.pdbx_strand_id
1 'polypeptide(L)'
;MVGYPGRSHSYDVKRQSWVYNNDYDCEVSIVLTSAAFFHKIYLYLYSYWMPQEVRDMVDQYMNCEDIAINFLVSHITRKPPIKVTSIQFFPCPTCPQHLSANNDHYNERHNCLNILTGIYGYMPLLYTQFRGGSVLYEASTSKRCFDRI
;
A
#
# COMPACT_ATOMS: atom_id res chain seq x y z
N MET A 1 2.18 -9.62 -2.97
CA MET A 1 2.92 -8.58 -2.24
C MET A 1 3.04 -9.05 -0.80
N VAL A 2 4.24 -9.08 -0.22
CA VAL A 2 4.47 -9.45 1.19
C VAL A 2 5.33 -8.37 1.82
N GLY A 3 4.99 -7.79 2.97
CA GLY A 3 5.84 -6.76 3.57
C GLY A 3 5.36 -6.26 4.92
N TYR A 4 6.06 -5.29 5.49
CA TYR A 4 5.86 -4.88 6.89
C TYR A 4 4.87 -3.73 7.04
N PRO A 5 5.11 -2.53 6.45
CA PRO A 5 4.25 -1.39 6.69
C PRO A 5 2.96 -1.56 5.89
N GLY A 6 1.87 -1.84 6.60
CA GLY A 6 0.54 -2.02 6.04
C GLY A 6 -0.25 -0.72 6.08
N ARG A 7 -0.99 -0.45 5.01
CA ARG A 7 -1.88 0.71 4.83
C ARG A 7 -3.20 0.24 4.23
N SER A 8 -4.20 1.10 4.25
CA SER A 8 -5.51 0.75 3.72
C SER A 8 -6.07 1.88 2.85
N HIS A 9 -7.02 1.53 2.00
CA HIS A 9 -7.90 2.50 1.38
C HIS A 9 -9.25 2.49 2.12
N SER A 10 -10.12 3.45 1.86
CA SER A 10 -11.55 3.41 2.19
C SER A 10 -12.33 4.26 1.20
N TYR A 11 -13.63 4.05 1.09
CA TYR A 11 -14.49 4.90 0.27
C TYR A 11 -15.16 5.96 1.14
N ASP A 12 -14.91 7.24 0.85
CA ASP A 12 -15.59 8.35 1.50
C ASP A 12 -16.90 8.65 0.76
N VAL A 13 -18.02 8.26 1.39
CA VAL A 13 -19.37 8.44 0.82
C VAL A 13 -19.70 9.92 0.59
N LYS A 14 -19.20 10.83 1.43
CA LYS A 14 -19.51 12.26 1.33
C LYS A 14 -18.78 12.89 0.15
N ARG A 15 -17.53 12.47 -0.08
CA ARG A 15 -16.70 12.95 -1.19
C ARG A 15 -16.91 12.15 -2.49
N GLN A 16 -17.59 11.01 -2.40
CA GLN A 16 -17.72 10.04 -3.49
C GLN A 16 -16.36 9.66 -4.09
N SER A 17 -15.35 9.49 -3.24
CA SER A 17 -13.98 9.26 -3.67
C SER A 17 -13.25 8.28 -2.76
N TRP A 18 -12.22 7.65 -3.30
CA TRP A 18 -11.35 6.76 -2.55
C TRP A 18 -10.34 7.58 -1.73
N VAL A 19 -10.15 7.15 -0.48
CA VAL A 19 -9.28 7.79 0.51
C VAL A 19 -8.20 6.80 0.93
N TYR A 20 -7.01 7.32 1.22
CA TYR A 20 -5.81 6.60 1.61
C TYR A 20 -5.68 6.77 3.12
N ASN A 21 -5.68 5.67 3.85
CA ASN A 21 -5.60 5.70 5.30
C ASN A 21 -4.20 5.27 5.73
N ASN A 22 -3.56 6.14 6.53
CA ASN A 22 -2.27 5.81 7.14
C ASN A 22 -2.38 5.08 8.47
N ASP A 23 -3.58 5.03 9.03
CA ASP A 23 -3.86 4.53 10.36
C ASP A 23 -3.37 3.09 10.57
N TYR A 24 -2.95 2.81 11.79
CA TYR A 24 -2.50 1.48 12.20
C TYR A 24 -3.70 0.58 12.47
N ASP A 25 -4.29 0.12 11.38
CA ASP A 25 -5.43 -0.77 11.40
C ASP A 25 -5.05 -2.25 11.21
N CYS A 26 -6.01 -3.09 11.59
CA CYS A 26 -5.94 -4.54 11.43
C CYS A 26 -6.21 -4.97 9.99
N GLU A 27 -6.95 -4.17 9.24
CA GLU A 27 -7.24 -4.40 7.84
C GLU A 27 -6.27 -3.62 6.98
N VAL A 28 -5.61 -4.34 6.08
CA VAL A 28 -4.64 -3.77 5.15
C VAL A 28 -4.98 -4.16 3.73
N SER A 29 -4.82 -3.22 2.82
CA SER A 29 -5.00 -3.46 1.39
C SER A 29 -3.82 -2.98 0.55
N ILE A 30 -2.87 -2.28 1.19
CA ILE A 30 -1.65 -1.79 0.58
C ILE A 30 -0.48 -2.17 1.50
N VAL A 31 0.63 -2.62 0.90
CA VAL A 31 1.91 -2.79 1.59
C VAL A 31 2.93 -1.87 0.95
N LEU A 32 3.63 -1.06 1.75
CA LEU A 32 4.62 -0.10 1.26
C LEU A 32 5.85 -0.84 0.70
N THR A 33 6.29 -0.43 -0.49
CA THR A 33 7.46 -0.97 -1.22
C THR A 33 8.78 -0.78 -0.48
N SER A 34 8.86 0.19 0.44
CA SER A 34 10.04 0.50 1.25
C SER A 34 10.54 -0.68 2.09
N ALA A 35 9.65 -1.60 2.46
CA ALA A 35 9.98 -2.83 3.17
C ALA A 35 9.01 -3.94 2.75
N ALA A 36 9.14 -4.36 1.49
CA ALA A 36 8.35 -5.44 0.91
C ALA A 36 9.16 -6.36 0.00
N PHE A 37 8.68 -7.59 -0.09
CA PHE A 37 9.10 -8.62 -1.02
C PHE A 37 7.95 -8.92 -1.98
N PHE A 38 8.27 -8.96 -3.27
CA PHE A 38 7.34 -9.36 -4.30
C PHE A 38 8.11 -9.94 -5.49
N HIS A 39 7.43 -10.75 -6.29
CA HIS A 39 8.06 -11.44 -7.40
C HIS A 39 8.54 -10.45 -8.46
N LYS A 40 9.77 -10.62 -8.98
CA LYS A 40 10.39 -9.71 -9.97
C LYS A 40 9.53 -9.45 -11.22
N ILE A 41 8.65 -10.39 -11.56
CA ILE A 41 7.72 -10.26 -12.69
C ILE A 41 6.84 -9.01 -12.58
N TYR A 42 6.51 -8.56 -11.37
CA TYR A 42 5.67 -7.39 -11.19
C TYR A 42 6.41 -6.09 -11.57
N LEU A 43 7.74 -6.04 -11.47
CA LEU A 43 8.53 -4.91 -12.00
C LEU A 43 8.53 -4.89 -13.53
N TYR A 44 8.61 -6.07 -14.16
CA TYR A 44 8.48 -6.20 -15.61
C TYR A 44 7.09 -5.74 -16.07
N LEU A 45 6.03 -6.20 -15.41
CA LEU A 45 4.66 -5.80 -15.74
C LEU A 45 4.42 -4.30 -15.46
N TYR A 46 4.98 -3.74 -14.40
CA TYR A 46 4.94 -2.31 -14.12
C TYR A 46 5.61 -1.50 -15.25
N SER A 47 6.72 -1.98 -15.77
CA SER A 47 7.50 -1.25 -16.78
C SER A 47 6.93 -1.36 -18.20
N TYR A 48 6.37 -2.53 -18.54
CA TYR A 48 6.04 -2.85 -19.95
C TYR A 48 4.56 -3.13 -20.21
N TRP A 49 3.76 -3.43 -19.18
CA TRP A 49 2.35 -3.79 -19.35
C TRP A 49 1.39 -2.77 -18.73
N MET A 50 1.78 -2.17 -17.60
CA MET A 50 1.01 -1.10 -16.97
C MET A 50 0.91 0.10 -17.93
N PRO A 51 -0.28 0.72 -18.04
CA PRO A 51 -0.48 1.90 -18.88
C PRO A 51 0.56 2.99 -18.59
N GLN A 52 1.06 3.63 -19.65
CA GLN A 52 2.11 4.66 -19.52
C GLN A 52 1.64 5.82 -18.64
N GLU A 53 0.36 6.16 -18.71
CA GLU A 53 -0.28 7.21 -17.92
C GLU A 53 -0.12 7.00 -16.41
N VAL A 54 -0.04 5.75 -15.96
CA VAL A 54 0.21 5.43 -14.54
C VAL A 54 1.65 5.78 -14.15
N ARG A 55 2.61 5.46 -15.02
CA ARG A 55 4.03 5.75 -14.76
C ARG A 55 4.30 7.25 -14.81
N ASP A 56 3.70 7.95 -15.78
CA ASP A 56 3.79 9.40 -15.90
C ASP A 56 3.22 10.09 -14.64
N MET A 57 2.11 9.58 -14.10
CA MET A 57 1.52 10.07 -12.86
C MET A 57 2.43 9.85 -11.65
N VAL A 58 3.04 8.66 -11.52
CA VAL A 58 4.01 8.37 -10.44
C VAL A 58 5.24 9.30 -10.54
N ASP A 59 5.76 9.51 -11.74
CA ASP A 59 6.90 10.39 -11.97
C ASP A 59 6.55 11.87 -11.71
N GLN A 60 5.33 12.31 -12.06
CA GLN A 60 4.86 13.67 -11.83
C GLN A 60 4.68 13.98 -10.34
N TYR A 61 4.07 13.08 -9.57
CA TYR A 61 3.87 13.27 -8.14
C TYR A 61 5.11 12.93 -7.30
N MET A 62 6.09 12.21 -7.86
CA MET A 62 7.20 11.64 -7.11
C MET A 62 6.72 10.86 -5.86
N ASN A 63 5.59 10.16 -6.01
CA ASN A 63 4.83 9.50 -4.96
C ASN A 63 3.99 8.37 -5.58
N CYS A 64 3.32 7.56 -4.75
CA CYS A 64 2.31 6.59 -5.16
C CYS A 64 2.80 5.38 -5.98
N GLU A 65 4.11 5.15 -6.08
CA GLU A 65 4.69 3.97 -6.74
C GLU A 65 4.28 2.68 -6.01
N ASP A 66 4.17 2.77 -4.68
CA ASP A 66 3.65 1.73 -3.81
C ASP A 66 2.17 1.43 -4.07
N ILE A 67 1.33 2.46 -4.22
CA ILE A 67 -0.09 2.29 -4.55
C ILE A 67 -0.22 1.65 -5.94
N ALA A 68 0.51 2.16 -6.93
CA ALA A 68 0.46 1.66 -8.31
C ALA A 68 0.87 0.17 -8.40
N ILE A 69 1.93 -0.25 -7.72
CA ILE A 69 2.34 -1.66 -7.74
C ILE A 69 1.36 -2.56 -6.98
N ASN A 70 0.74 -2.08 -5.89
CA ASN A 70 -0.31 -2.84 -5.20
C ASN A 70 -1.55 -3.00 -6.10
N PHE A 71 -1.95 -1.95 -6.82
CA PHE A 71 -3.01 -2.01 -7.84
C PHE A 71 -2.71 -3.09 -8.88
N LEU A 72 -1.50 -3.06 -9.46
CA LEU A 72 -1.07 -4.03 -10.45
C LEU A 72 -1.13 -5.47 -9.93
N VAL A 73 -0.53 -5.71 -8.77
CA VAL A 73 -0.44 -7.05 -8.17
C VAL A 73 -1.83 -7.57 -7.84
N SER A 74 -2.70 -6.76 -7.25
CA SER A 74 -4.07 -7.17 -6.92
C SER A 74 -4.92 -7.33 -8.18
N HIS A 75 -4.74 -6.51 -9.21
CA HIS A 75 -5.41 -6.67 -10.51
C HIS A 75 -5.08 -8.01 -11.18
N ILE A 76 -3.81 -8.41 -11.19
CA ILE A 76 -3.36 -9.65 -11.83
C ILE A 76 -3.71 -10.87 -11.00
N THR A 77 -3.43 -10.84 -9.70
CA THR A 77 -3.53 -12.02 -8.84
C THR A 77 -4.91 -12.23 -8.23
N ARG A 78 -5.73 -11.17 -8.17
CA ARG A 78 -7.01 -11.14 -7.45
C ARG A 78 -6.88 -11.55 -5.99
N LYS A 79 -5.73 -11.24 -5.39
CA LYS A 79 -5.41 -11.54 -3.99
C LYS A 79 -5.00 -10.27 -3.24
N PRO A 80 -5.30 -10.20 -1.93
CA PRO A 80 -4.81 -9.11 -1.09
C PRO A 80 -3.29 -9.27 -0.81
N PRO A 81 -2.63 -8.22 -0.31
CA PRO A 81 -1.25 -8.34 0.17
C PRO A 81 -1.17 -9.22 1.43
N ILE A 82 0.05 -9.54 1.86
CA ILE A 82 0.31 -10.21 3.15
C ILE A 82 1.15 -9.26 4.01
N LYS A 83 0.65 -8.92 5.19
CA LYS A 83 1.40 -8.14 6.18
C LYS A 83 2.24 -9.04 7.06
N VAL A 84 3.47 -8.63 7.32
CA VAL A 84 4.43 -9.35 8.16
C VAL A 84 4.70 -8.54 9.42
N THR A 85 4.57 -9.19 10.59
CA THR A 85 4.79 -8.58 11.91
C THR A 85 3.92 -7.32 12.19
N SER A 86 4.18 -6.66 13.31
CA SER A 86 3.57 -5.38 13.72
C SER A 86 4.48 -4.19 13.45
N ILE A 87 5.61 -4.38 12.78
CA ILE A 87 6.54 -3.30 12.45
C ILE A 87 5.88 -2.40 11.40
N GLN A 88 5.69 -1.13 11.73
CA GLN A 88 4.98 -0.15 10.89
C GLN A 88 5.90 0.88 10.24
N PHE A 89 7.12 1.02 10.74
CA PHE A 89 8.04 2.08 10.36
C PHE A 89 9.48 1.62 10.54
N PHE A 90 10.33 1.98 9.59
CA PHE A 90 11.78 1.78 9.66
C PHE A 90 12.44 3.16 9.73
N PRO A 91 12.92 3.58 10.92
CA PRO A 91 13.57 4.88 11.06
C PRO A 91 14.85 4.93 10.23
N CYS A 92 15.10 6.07 9.57
CA CYS A 92 16.40 6.39 8.99
C CYS A 92 17.12 7.37 9.93
N PRO A 93 18.14 6.94 10.68
CA PRO A 93 18.79 7.79 11.68
C PRO A 93 19.51 9.01 11.09
N THR A 94 19.94 8.92 9.82
CA THR A 94 20.77 9.94 9.15
C THR A 94 20.02 10.75 8.10
N CYS A 95 18.71 10.55 7.94
CA CYS A 95 17.93 11.24 6.93
C CYS A 95 17.40 12.58 7.46
N PRO A 96 17.73 13.73 6.83
CA PRO A 96 17.32 15.05 7.32
C PRO A 96 15.82 15.31 7.18
N GLN A 97 15.16 14.74 6.17
CA GLN A 97 13.72 14.82 5.93
C GLN A 97 13.19 13.54 5.27
N HIS A 98 11.92 13.23 5.53
CA HIS A 98 11.19 12.15 4.89
C HIS A 98 10.19 12.74 3.87
N LEU A 99 9.95 12.06 2.75
CA LEU A 99 8.98 12.49 1.73
C LEU A 99 7.56 12.68 2.32
N SER A 100 7.21 11.90 3.34
CA SER A 100 5.93 12.00 4.06
C SER A 100 5.83 13.21 4.99
N ALA A 101 6.90 14.00 5.17
CA ALA A 101 6.87 15.20 5.99
C ALA A 101 6.21 16.39 5.27
N ASN A 102 6.00 16.29 3.96
CA ASN A 102 5.32 17.32 3.18
C ASN A 102 3.81 17.31 3.46
N ASN A 103 3.20 18.48 3.65
CA ASN A 103 1.78 18.57 4.04
C ASN A 103 0.82 18.00 2.98
N ASP A 104 1.21 18.05 1.71
CA ASP A 104 0.38 17.57 0.60
C ASP A 104 0.50 16.06 0.36
N HIS A 105 1.44 15.37 1.04
CA HIS A 105 1.76 13.97 0.79
C HIS A 105 0.55 13.03 0.82
N TYR A 106 -0.35 13.22 1.80
CA TYR A 106 -1.55 12.38 1.91
C TYR A 106 -2.63 12.78 0.90
N ASN A 107 -2.74 14.08 0.58
CA ASN A 107 -3.67 14.56 -0.45
C ASN A 107 -3.29 14.03 -1.84
N GLU A 108 -2.00 14.00 -2.15
CA GLU A 108 -1.49 13.34 -3.38
C GLU A 108 -1.87 11.86 -3.40
N ARG A 109 -1.70 11.14 -2.29
CA ARG A 109 -2.09 9.72 -2.21
C ARG A 109 -3.59 9.49 -2.38
N HIS A 110 -4.43 10.39 -1.88
CA HIS A 110 -5.87 10.40 -2.19
C HIS A 110 -6.11 10.51 -3.69
N ASN A 111 -5.43 11.46 -4.35
CA ASN A 111 -5.58 11.69 -5.78
C ASN A 111 -5.10 10.49 -6.60
N CYS A 112 -3.96 9.90 -6.25
CA CYS A 112 -3.42 8.72 -6.90
C CYS A 112 -4.39 7.53 -6.90
N LEU A 113 -5.05 7.25 -5.75
CA LEU A 113 -6.08 6.22 -5.69
C LEU A 113 -7.19 6.45 -6.71
N ASN A 114 -7.70 7.69 -6.79
CA ASN A 114 -8.82 8.01 -7.68
C ASN A 114 -8.40 7.98 -9.15
N ILE A 115 -7.23 8.51 -9.50
CA ILE A 115 -6.67 8.44 -10.86
C ILE A 115 -6.49 6.97 -11.28
N LEU A 116 -5.88 6.15 -10.43
CA LEU A 116 -5.69 4.73 -10.70
C LEU A 116 -7.02 4.00 -10.88
N THR A 117 -8.02 4.28 -10.05
CA THR A 117 -9.36 3.67 -10.23
C THR A 117 -10.03 4.09 -11.52
N GLY A 118 -9.80 5.32 -11.98
CA GLY A 118 -10.26 5.79 -13.28
C GLY A 118 -9.60 5.06 -14.44
N ILE A 119 -8.27 4.88 -14.38
CA ILE A 119 -7.49 4.17 -15.41
C ILE A 119 -7.85 2.68 -15.47
N TYR A 120 -7.95 2.01 -14.32
CA TYR A 120 -8.30 0.58 -14.25
C TYR A 120 -9.80 0.31 -14.43
N GLY A 121 -10.65 1.33 -14.26
CA GLY A 121 -12.11 1.25 -14.36
C GLY A 121 -12.81 0.65 -13.13
N TYR A 122 -12.07 0.26 -12.09
CA TYR A 122 -12.59 -0.26 -10.83
C TYR A 122 -11.53 -0.19 -9.73
N MET A 123 -11.89 -0.50 -8.48
CA MET A 123 -10.95 -0.63 -7.35
C MET A 123 -10.40 -2.07 -7.25
N PRO A 124 -9.12 -2.33 -7.59
CA PRO A 124 -8.55 -3.68 -7.56
C PRO A 124 -8.01 -4.08 -6.19
N LEU A 125 -7.76 -3.13 -5.29
CA LEU A 125 -7.20 -3.40 -3.97
C LEU A 125 -8.18 -4.23 -3.13
N LEU A 126 -7.65 -5.25 -2.47
CA LEU A 126 -8.41 -6.15 -1.61
C LEU A 126 -7.87 -6.07 -0.20
N TYR A 127 -8.75 -6.08 0.79
CA TYR A 127 -8.37 -6.09 2.19
C TYR A 127 -7.95 -7.50 2.63
N THR A 128 -7.04 -7.54 3.60
CA THR A 128 -6.75 -8.72 4.41
C THR A 128 -6.62 -8.31 5.88
N GLN A 129 -6.99 -9.22 6.76
CA GLN A 129 -6.64 -9.17 8.18
C GLN A 129 -5.50 -10.13 8.52
N PHE A 130 -5.06 -10.94 7.55
CA PHE A 130 -4.02 -11.93 7.75
C PHE A 130 -2.67 -11.27 8.02
N ARG A 131 -2.03 -11.72 9.09
CA ARG A 131 -0.69 -11.32 9.50
C ARG A 131 0.21 -12.53 9.61
N GLY A 132 1.29 -12.54 8.82
CA GLY A 132 2.38 -13.50 8.98
C GLY A 132 3.30 -13.06 10.12
N GLY A 133 3.31 -13.79 11.23
CA GLY A 133 4.20 -13.57 12.37
C GLY A 133 5.07 -14.79 12.65
N SER A 134 6.27 -14.57 13.23
CA SER A 134 7.02 -15.66 13.85
C SER A 134 6.34 -16.03 15.17
N VAL A 135 6.17 -17.33 15.42
CA VAL A 135 5.63 -17.86 16.68
C VAL A 135 6.46 -17.40 17.89
N LEU A 136 7.75 -17.13 17.68
CA LEU A 136 8.69 -16.69 18.72
C LEU A 136 8.66 -15.18 18.98
N TYR A 137 7.96 -14.40 18.16
CA TYR A 137 7.90 -12.94 18.31
C TYR A 137 6.68 -12.57 19.17
N GLU A 138 6.91 -12.40 20.48
CA GLU A 138 5.93 -11.82 21.40
C GLU A 138 5.66 -10.37 21.00
N ALA A 139 4.52 -10.12 20.36
CA ALA A 139 4.04 -8.77 20.16
C ALA A 139 3.61 -8.22 21.53
N SER A 140 4.37 -7.29 22.10
CA SER A 140 3.91 -6.53 23.25
C SER A 140 2.58 -5.85 22.88
N THR A 141 1.62 -6.04 23.75
CA THR A 141 0.19 -5.76 23.58
C THR A 141 -0.08 -4.37 23.00
N SER A 142 -0.46 -4.29 21.72
CA SER A 142 -1.28 -3.19 21.20
C SER A 142 -2.03 -3.66 19.95
N LYS A 143 -3.36 -3.82 20.10
CA LYS A 143 -4.32 -4.38 19.13
C LYS A 143 -3.99 -5.79 18.60
N ARG A 144 -4.62 -6.81 19.21
CA ARG A 144 -4.72 -8.16 18.61
C ARG A 144 -5.68 -8.09 17.43
N CYS A 145 -5.15 -7.82 16.25
CA CYS A 145 -5.83 -8.12 15.00
C CYS A 145 -5.93 -9.65 14.94
N PHE A 146 -7.15 -10.20 14.89
CA PHE A 146 -7.37 -11.62 15.10
C PHE A 146 -6.53 -12.49 14.16
N ASP A 147 -5.64 -13.30 14.74
CA ASP A 147 -5.01 -14.44 14.08
C ASP A 147 -6.07 -15.56 13.96
N ARG A 148 -7.03 -15.42 13.04
CA ARG A 148 -7.93 -16.53 12.68
C ARG A 148 -7.61 -16.99 11.26
N ILE A 149 -6.97 -18.17 11.21
CA ILE A 149 -6.88 -19.05 10.04
C ILE A 149 -8.27 -19.67 9.82
#